data_AF-A0A9W4UP78-F1
#
_entry.id   AF-A0A9W4UP78-F1
#
_cell.length_a   1.000
_cell.length_b   1.000
_cell.length_c   1.000
_cell.angle_alpha   90.00
_cell.angle_beta   90.00
_cell.angle_gamma   90.00
#
_symmetry.space_group_name_H-M   'P 1'
#
loop_
_entity.id
_entity.type
_entity.pdbx_description
1 polymer ?
#
loop_
_entity_poly.entity_id
_entity_poly.type
_entity_poly.pdbx_seq_one_letter_code
_entity_poly.pdbx_strand_id
1 'polypeptide(L)'
;MIDVEDYDDVFKGKSYSDGLVSDIEESQHVHHGCTFFERLLNLLKINSRHSGRKIYPPKQEKDLRELHSRIASAPITLHYKHCLILYLLKDITPSNHDTNLSEAFAMSVHLEPSFWTFIEGIWELDHLQYENAVMHLTHPSIIQTFADDILLALLRRRDRSGSFKLELGDDTLPMAYFNCADPPLEGEAVRIQFTKYMAVRNVSETYHWIRSRPENEQKQLLEALVEQTFHTGHQQSESYPTVDRAVELAGLPFDEEEEKWLEAFLTEGRGRMLPGAEDTIIMRRLANGNFRDVAGQKGPKGRKIDGVTWDLLRNGVKRGLGPRSDEERIQI
;
A
#
# COMPACT_ATOMS: atom_id res chain seq x y z
N MET A 1 -38.04 19.42 7.22
CA MET A 1 -36.95 18.51 7.64
C MET A 1 -37.14 17.28 6.81
N ILE A 2 -36.15 16.89 6.01
CA ILE A 2 -36.27 15.70 5.16
C ILE A 2 -36.37 14.49 6.09
N ASP A 3 -37.39 13.67 5.91
CA ASP A 3 -37.51 12.42 6.65
C ASP A 3 -36.63 11.37 5.98
N VAL A 4 -35.54 10.97 6.63
CA VAL A 4 -34.60 9.99 6.09
C VAL A 4 -35.25 8.60 5.93
N GLU A 5 -36.33 8.34 6.65
CA GLU A 5 -37.08 7.09 6.56
C GLU A 5 -38.10 7.11 5.40
N ASP A 6 -38.38 8.27 4.80
CA ASP A 6 -39.24 8.40 3.62
C ASP A 6 -38.39 8.36 2.33
N TYR A 7 -38.61 7.31 1.54
CA TYR A 7 -37.92 7.14 0.26
C TYR A 7 -38.20 8.25 -0.74
N ASP A 8 -39.47 8.66 -0.88
CA ASP A 8 -39.88 9.57 -1.95
C ASP A 8 -39.39 11.00 -1.67
N ASP A 9 -39.29 11.39 -0.38
CA ASP A 9 -38.71 12.67 0.06
C ASP A 9 -37.19 12.72 -0.18
N VAL A 10 -36.49 11.60 0.05
CA VAL A 10 -35.03 11.48 -0.10
C VAL A 10 -34.61 11.43 -1.57
N PHE A 11 -35.16 10.50 -2.36
CA PHE A 11 -34.68 10.22 -3.71
C PHE A 11 -35.44 10.99 -4.80
N LYS A 12 -36.63 11.53 -4.51
CA LYS A 12 -37.43 12.36 -5.44
C LYS A 12 -37.60 11.75 -6.84
N GLY A 13 -37.79 10.43 -6.89
CA GLY A 13 -37.95 9.67 -8.14
C GLY A 13 -36.65 9.45 -8.94
N LYS A 14 -35.47 9.76 -8.38
CA LYS A 14 -34.19 9.49 -9.03
C LYS A 14 -33.73 8.05 -8.79
N SER A 15 -33.09 7.46 -9.79
CA SER A 15 -32.55 6.10 -9.76
C SER A 15 -31.14 6.02 -10.33
N TYR A 16 -30.48 4.88 -10.13
CA TYR A 16 -29.20 4.58 -10.76
C TYR A 16 -29.40 4.40 -12.27
N SER A 17 -28.49 4.96 -13.06
CA SER A 17 -28.43 4.75 -14.51
C SER A 17 -27.64 3.47 -14.81
N ASP A 18 -27.92 2.82 -15.95
CA ASP A 18 -27.17 1.61 -16.36
C ASP A 18 -25.67 1.89 -16.51
N GLY A 19 -25.30 3.10 -16.95
CA GLY A 19 -23.90 3.53 -17.03
C GLY A 19 -23.24 3.59 -15.67
N LEU A 20 -23.87 4.23 -14.68
CA LEU A 20 -23.37 4.32 -13.32
C LEU A 20 -23.22 2.92 -12.68
N VAL A 21 -24.18 2.03 -12.91
CA VAL A 21 -24.09 0.63 -12.43
C VAL A 21 -22.86 -0.06 -13.02
N SER A 22 -22.62 0.11 -14.32
CA SER A 22 -21.44 -0.44 -14.99
C SER A 22 -20.13 0.11 -14.42
N ASP A 23 -20.05 1.42 -14.18
CA ASP A 23 -18.86 2.09 -13.63
C ASP A 23 -18.56 1.61 -12.21
N ILE A 24 -19.59 1.40 -11.39
CA ILE A 24 -19.46 0.84 -10.04
C ILE A 24 -19.01 -0.62 -10.10
N GLU A 25 -19.57 -1.43 -11.01
CA GLU A 25 -19.16 -2.83 -11.19
C GLU A 25 -17.69 -2.93 -11.64
N GLU A 26 -17.22 -2.05 -12.53
CA GLU A 26 -15.80 -1.95 -12.89
C GLU A 26 -14.94 -1.57 -11.67
N SER A 27 -15.38 -0.60 -10.88
CA SER A 27 -14.68 -0.18 -9.66
C SER A 27 -14.65 -1.29 -8.59
N GLN A 28 -15.70 -2.12 -8.50
CA GLN A 28 -15.69 -3.32 -7.66
C GLN A 28 -14.62 -4.31 -8.11
N HIS A 29 -14.45 -4.54 -9.42
CA HIS A 29 -13.34 -5.36 -9.92
C HIS A 29 -11.99 -4.76 -9.54
N VAL A 30 -11.88 -3.43 -9.50
CA VAL A 30 -10.69 -2.75 -8.99
C VAL A 30 -10.46 -3.06 -7.51
N HIS A 31 -11.47 -2.95 -6.66
CA HIS A 31 -11.34 -3.12 -5.21
C HIS A 31 -11.48 -4.57 -4.71
N HIS A 32 -11.14 -5.57 -5.53
CA HIS A 32 -11.19 -7.00 -5.21
C HIS A 32 -12.60 -7.54 -4.89
N GLY A 33 -13.59 -7.02 -5.60
CA GLY A 33 -14.97 -7.51 -5.61
C GLY A 33 -15.93 -6.77 -4.69
N CYS A 34 -15.45 -5.78 -3.92
CA CYS A 34 -16.28 -4.93 -3.07
C CYS A 34 -15.72 -3.50 -2.96
N THR A 35 -16.62 -2.52 -3.05
CA THR A 35 -16.36 -1.09 -2.78
C THR A 35 -16.18 -0.81 -1.29
N PHE A 36 -15.59 0.33 -0.95
CA PHE A 36 -15.53 0.85 0.42
C PHE A 36 -16.92 1.13 0.99
N PHE A 37 -17.87 1.56 0.16
CA PHE A 37 -19.27 1.63 0.56
C PHE A 37 -19.87 0.27 0.94
N GLU A 38 -19.61 -0.79 0.18
CA GLU A 38 -20.03 -2.14 0.55
C GLU A 38 -19.36 -2.62 1.85
N ARG A 39 -18.10 -2.26 2.08
CA ARG A 39 -17.42 -2.53 3.36
C ARG A 39 -18.10 -1.81 4.52
N LEU A 40 -18.53 -0.55 4.32
CA LEU A 40 -19.28 0.21 5.30
C LEU A 40 -20.65 -0.42 5.60
N LEU A 41 -21.39 -0.84 4.56
CA LEU A 41 -22.66 -1.57 4.73
C LEU A 41 -22.48 -2.90 5.47
N ASN A 42 -21.38 -3.61 5.22
CA ASN A 42 -21.03 -4.84 5.92
C ASN A 42 -20.67 -4.59 7.39
N LEU A 43 -19.87 -3.55 7.68
CA LEU A 43 -19.50 -3.14 9.04
C LEU A 43 -20.76 -2.81 9.87
N LEU A 44 -21.73 -2.14 9.26
CA LEU A 44 -23.01 -1.77 9.87
C LEU A 44 -24.05 -2.91 9.83
N LYS A 45 -23.68 -4.08 9.30
CA LYS A 45 -24.52 -5.30 9.22
C LYS A 45 -25.83 -5.14 8.43
N ILE A 46 -25.88 -4.18 7.52
CA ILE A 46 -27.04 -3.93 6.63
C ILE A 46 -27.11 -5.00 5.54
N ASN A 47 -25.96 -5.53 5.15
CA ASN A 47 -25.79 -6.59 4.16
C ASN A 47 -25.73 -8.01 4.78
N SER A 48 -26.28 -8.23 5.98
CA SER A 48 -26.06 -9.48 6.74
C SER A 48 -26.50 -10.77 6.01
N ARG A 49 -25.48 -11.59 5.67
CA ARG A 49 -25.33 -13.06 5.52
C ARG A 49 -26.46 -14.00 5.05
N HIS A 50 -27.75 -13.67 5.13
CA HIS A 50 -28.84 -14.60 4.78
C HIS A 50 -29.34 -14.46 3.35
N SER A 51 -28.92 -13.40 2.65
CA SER A 51 -29.21 -13.20 1.24
C SER A 51 -27.87 -13.14 0.53
N GLY A 52 -27.46 -14.22 -0.16
CA GLY A 52 -26.25 -14.25 -0.98
C GLY A 52 -26.29 -13.32 -2.20
N ARG A 53 -27.10 -12.25 -2.14
CA ARG A 53 -27.38 -11.31 -3.21
C ARG A 53 -26.75 -9.96 -2.86
N LYS A 54 -25.90 -9.46 -3.77
CA LYS A 54 -25.40 -8.08 -3.72
C LYS A 54 -26.57 -7.10 -3.84
N ILE A 55 -26.70 -6.18 -2.88
CA ILE A 55 -27.76 -5.16 -2.85
C ILE A 55 -27.27 -3.85 -3.47
N TYR A 56 -25.95 -3.70 -3.60
CA TYR A 56 -25.29 -2.56 -4.21
C TYR A 56 -24.36 -3.04 -5.35
N PRO A 57 -24.29 -2.32 -6.49
CA PRO A 57 -25.14 -1.18 -6.85
C PRO A 57 -26.60 -1.57 -7.14
N PRO A 58 -27.59 -0.72 -6.84
CA PRO A 58 -28.99 -0.97 -7.18
C PRO A 58 -29.21 -0.91 -8.70
N LYS A 59 -29.72 -2.00 -9.30
CA LYS A 59 -29.92 -2.08 -10.75
C LYS A 59 -31.26 -1.50 -11.20
N GLN A 60 -32.25 -1.55 -10.33
CA GLN A 60 -33.61 -1.05 -10.58
C GLN A 60 -34.07 -0.17 -9.42
N GLU A 61 -35.06 0.69 -9.65
CA GLU A 61 -35.67 1.52 -8.60
C GLU A 61 -36.15 0.68 -7.40
N LYS A 62 -36.71 -0.51 -7.69
CA LYS A 62 -37.08 -1.49 -6.67
C LYS A 62 -35.90 -1.86 -5.75
N ASP A 63 -34.72 -2.10 -6.32
CA ASP A 63 -33.55 -2.50 -5.55
C ASP A 63 -33.04 -1.33 -4.69
N LEU A 64 -33.19 -0.08 -5.18
CA LEU A 64 -32.85 1.13 -4.42
C LEU A 64 -33.83 1.35 -3.26
N ARG A 65 -35.14 1.14 -3.47
CA ARG A 65 -36.16 1.15 -2.40
C ARG A 65 -35.88 0.08 -1.35
N GLU A 66 -35.47 -1.12 -1.78
CA GLU A 66 -35.08 -2.18 -0.86
C GLU A 66 -33.85 -1.81 -0.04
N LEU A 67 -32.81 -1.27 -0.67
CA LEU A 67 -31.59 -0.82 0.02
C LEU A 67 -31.89 0.29 1.05
N HIS A 68 -32.65 1.31 0.64
CA HIS A 68 -33.09 2.39 1.54
C HIS A 68 -33.90 1.86 2.71
N SER A 69 -34.86 0.97 2.47
CA SER A 69 -35.67 0.35 3.54
C SER A 69 -34.81 -0.43 4.54
N ARG A 70 -33.77 -1.13 4.08
CA ARG A 70 -32.81 -1.81 4.96
C ARG A 70 -31.98 -0.84 5.78
N ILE A 71 -31.55 0.30 5.20
CA ILE A 71 -30.82 1.35 5.91
C ILE A 71 -31.74 2.00 6.97
N ALA A 72 -32.97 2.34 6.61
CA ALA A 72 -33.95 2.97 7.49
C ALA A 72 -34.35 2.05 8.67
N SER A 73 -34.51 0.74 8.42
CA SER A 73 -34.88 -0.23 9.46
C SER A 73 -33.70 -0.76 10.29
N ALA A 74 -32.45 -0.48 9.88
CA ALA A 74 -31.28 -0.98 10.58
C ALA A 74 -31.16 -0.38 12.01
N PRO A 75 -30.80 -1.18 13.02
CA PRO A 75 -30.62 -0.73 14.40
C PRO A 75 -29.27 -0.02 14.60
N ILE A 76 -29.02 1.01 13.78
CA ILE A 76 -27.83 1.85 13.79
C ILE A 76 -28.22 3.28 14.16
N THR A 77 -27.25 4.07 14.62
CA THR A 77 -27.49 5.48 14.96
C THR A 77 -27.91 6.28 13.73
N LEU A 78 -28.73 7.31 13.94
CA LEU A 78 -29.25 8.17 12.89
C LEU A 78 -28.14 8.77 11.99
N HIS A 79 -27.00 9.17 12.56
CA HIS A 79 -25.87 9.70 11.81
C HIS A 79 -25.34 8.73 10.74
N TYR A 80 -25.23 7.43 11.06
CA TYR A 80 -24.82 6.43 10.07
C TYR A 80 -25.86 6.26 8.96
N LYS A 81 -27.16 6.32 9.28
CA LYS A 81 -28.22 6.33 8.25
C LYS A 81 -28.03 7.52 7.31
N HIS A 82 -27.81 8.72 7.86
CA HIS A 82 -27.57 9.93 7.07
C HIS A 82 -26.34 9.78 6.16
N CYS A 83 -25.23 9.23 6.67
CA CYS A 83 -24.01 9.01 5.89
C CYS A 83 -24.23 8.07 4.70
N LEU A 84 -24.94 6.95 4.93
CA LEU A 84 -25.21 5.98 3.88
C LEU A 84 -26.15 6.55 2.81
N ILE A 85 -27.19 7.27 3.23
CA ILE A 85 -28.08 7.94 2.29
C ILE A 85 -27.34 9.04 1.52
N LEU A 86 -26.51 9.85 2.19
CA LEU A 86 -25.68 10.86 1.54
C LEU A 86 -24.82 10.26 0.42
N TYR A 87 -24.20 9.10 0.68
CA TYR A 87 -23.42 8.38 -0.32
C TYR A 87 -24.26 8.01 -1.55
N LEU A 88 -25.42 7.37 -1.34
CA LEU A 88 -26.32 6.96 -2.44
C LEU A 88 -26.81 8.17 -3.24
N LEU A 89 -27.11 9.28 -2.56
CA LEU A 89 -27.49 10.52 -3.22
C LEU A 89 -26.34 11.09 -4.05
N LYS A 90 -25.11 11.01 -3.55
CA LYS A 90 -23.90 11.47 -4.27
C LYS A 90 -23.65 10.65 -5.53
N ASP A 91 -23.83 9.33 -5.50
CA ASP A 91 -23.75 8.47 -6.70
C ASP A 91 -24.71 8.90 -7.81
N ILE A 92 -25.95 9.21 -7.43
CA ILE A 92 -27.04 9.51 -8.39
C ILE A 92 -26.94 10.96 -8.92
N THR A 93 -26.23 11.84 -8.22
CA THR A 93 -26.14 13.29 -8.52
C THR A 93 -25.55 13.57 -9.92
N PRO A 94 -24.37 13.02 -10.32
CA PRO A 94 -23.79 13.26 -11.65
C PRO A 94 -24.68 12.86 -12.82
N SER A 95 -25.45 11.77 -12.67
CA SER A 95 -26.32 11.24 -13.74
C SER A 95 -27.58 12.08 -14.01
N ASN A 96 -27.97 12.95 -13.07
CA ASN A 96 -29.26 13.64 -13.10
C ASN A 96 -29.17 15.17 -13.31
N HIS A 97 -27.99 15.70 -13.69
CA HIS A 97 -27.73 17.13 -13.94
C HIS A 97 -28.08 18.08 -12.79
N ASP A 98 -28.23 17.56 -11.57
CA ASP A 98 -28.62 18.32 -10.39
C ASP A 98 -27.47 18.21 -9.38
N THR A 99 -26.59 19.20 -9.41
CA THR A 99 -25.31 19.18 -8.69
C THR A 99 -25.44 19.24 -7.17
N ASN A 100 -26.62 19.56 -6.63
CA ASN A 100 -26.74 20.01 -5.24
C ASN A 100 -27.57 19.06 -4.35
N LEU A 101 -27.97 17.89 -4.85
CA LEU A 101 -28.91 17.05 -4.09
C LEU A 101 -28.30 16.48 -2.81
N SER A 102 -27.09 15.91 -2.90
CA SER A 102 -26.36 15.39 -1.75
C SER A 102 -26.01 16.50 -0.74
N GLU A 103 -25.57 17.67 -1.22
CA GLU A 103 -25.25 18.83 -0.39
C GLU A 103 -26.48 19.38 0.34
N ALA A 104 -27.60 19.55 -0.39
CA ALA A 104 -28.85 20.02 0.18
C ALA A 104 -29.38 19.05 1.24
N PHE A 105 -29.24 17.74 1.02
CA PHE A 105 -29.56 16.72 2.01
C PHE A 105 -28.70 16.88 3.27
N ALA A 106 -27.37 16.92 3.12
CA ALA A 106 -26.43 17.08 4.24
C ALA A 106 -26.73 18.32 5.09
N MET A 107 -27.03 19.46 4.45
CA MET A 107 -27.42 20.69 5.14
C MET A 107 -28.77 20.53 5.87
N SER A 108 -29.76 19.89 5.24
CA SER A 108 -31.09 19.74 5.82
C SER A 108 -31.11 18.85 7.07
N VAL A 109 -30.24 17.83 7.12
CA VAL A 109 -30.12 16.90 8.25
C VAL A 109 -29.06 17.33 9.26
N HIS A 110 -28.42 18.49 9.04
CA HIS A 110 -27.35 19.05 9.87
C HIS A 110 -26.22 18.02 10.12
N LEU A 111 -25.77 17.36 9.05
CA LEU A 111 -24.70 16.37 9.15
C LEU A 111 -23.40 17.07 9.58
N GLU A 112 -22.69 16.48 10.54
CA GLU A 112 -21.40 17.01 10.97
C GLU A 112 -20.40 17.01 9.80
N PRO A 113 -19.59 18.07 9.63
CA PRO A 113 -18.62 18.14 8.53
C PRO A 113 -17.66 16.95 8.46
N SER A 114 -17.24 16.41 9.61
CA SER A 114 -16.35 15.24 9.70
C SER A 114 -16.90 14.02 8.96
N PHE A 115 -18.19 13.73 9.14
CA PHE A 115 -18.88 12.62 8.46
C PHE A 115 -19.08 12.89 6.97
N TRP A 116 -19.42 14.13 6.61
CA TRP A 116 -19.54 14.51 5.21
C TRP A 116 -18.20 14.33 4.50
N THR A 117 -17.11 14.92 5.00
CA THR A 117 -15.77 14.80 4.41
C THR A 117 -15.32 13.33 4.31
N PHE A 118 -15.63 12.50 5.31
CA PHE A 118 -15.35 11.07 5.24
C PHE A 118 -16.10 10.36 4.12
N ILE A 119 -17.39 10.64 3.95
CA ILE A 119 -18.21 10.06 2.87
C ILE A 119 -17.75 10.54 1.50
N GLU A 120 -17.29 11.79 1.37
CA GLU A 120 -16.68 12.27 0.13
C GLU A 120 -15.40 11.51 -0.21
N GLY A 121 -14.51 11.35 0.76
CA GLY A 121 -13.28 10.59 0.57
C GLY A 121 -13.52 9.13 0.17
N ILE A 122 -14.47 8.45 0.81
CA ILE A 122 -14.83 7.07 0.44
C ILE A 122 -15.46 7.00 -0.95
N TRP A 123 -16.37 7.93 -1.27
CA TRP A 123 -16.99 8.00 -2.59
C TRP A 123 -15.93 8.19 -3.69
N GLU A 124 -14.96 9.07 -3.47
CA GLU A 124 -13.87 9.30 -4.41
C GLU A 124 -12.96 8.08 -4.56
N LEU A 125 -12.67 7.34 -3.49
CA LEU A 125 -11.95 6.06 -3.58
C LEU A 125 -12.70 5.04 -4.44
N ASP A 126 -14.01 4.92 -4.24
CA ASP A 126 -14.86 4.01 -4.99
C ASP A 126 -14.99 4.41 -6.45
N HIS A 127 -14.77 5.68 -6.80
CA HIS A 127 -14.71 6.19 -8.17
C HIS A 127 -13.27 6.35 -8.71
N LEU A 128 -12.29 5.74 -8.04
CA LEU A 128 -10.87 5.73 -8.44
C LEU A 128 -10.20 7.13 -8.49
N GLN A 129 -10.79 8.12 -7.83
CA GLN A 129 -10.28 9.49 -7.71
C GLN A 129 -9.34 9.61 -6.50
N TYR A 130 -8.22 8.89 -6.54
CA TYR A 130 -7.33 8.73 -5.38
C TYR A 130 -6.72 10.04 -4.84
N GLU A 131 -6.47 11.03 -5.69
CA GLU A 131 -5.91 12.33 -5.27
C GLU A 131 -6.90 13.09 -4.38
N ASN A 132 -8.13 13.29 -4.87
CA ASN A 132 -9.19 13.94 -4.11
C ASN A 132 -9.49 13.14 -2.83
N ALA A 133 -9.55 11.81 -2.95
CA ALA A 133 -9.84 10.94 -1.83
C ALA A 133 -8.85 11.15 -0.68
N VAL A 134 -7.55 11.22 -0.99
CA VAL A 134 -6.51 11.47 0.02
C VAL A 134 -6.66 12.86 0.61
N MET A 135 -7.01 13.89 -0.16
CA MET A 135 -7.26 15.23 0.38
C MET A 135 -8.39 15.24 1.43
N HIS A 136 -9.48 14.53 1.18
CA HIS A 136 -10.57 14.43 2.15
C HIS A 136 -10.20 13.52 3.33
N LEU A 137 -9.70 12.31 3.07
CA LEU A 137 -9.45 11.31 4.10
C LEU A 137 -8.29 11.65 5.02
N THR A 138 -7.39 12.56 4.64
CA THR A 138 -6.32 13.04 5.54
C THR A 138 -6.75 14.18 6.45
N HIS A 139 -8.02 14.61 6.38
CA HIS A 139 -8.53 15.67 7.23
C HIS A 139 -8.49 15.24 8.72
N PRO A 140 -7.95 16.08 9.64
CA PRO A 140 -7.68 15.69 11.03
C PRO A 140 -8.93 15.43 11.87
N SER A 141 -10.11 15.85 11.41
CA SER A 141 -11.39 15.59 12.09
C SER A 141 -12.00 14.23 11.77
N ILE A 142 -11.40 13.46 10.86
CA ILE A 142 -11.95 12.18 10.41
C ILE A 142 -11.42 11.05 11.29
N ILE A 143 -12.33 10.19 11.73
CA ILE A 143 -11.97 8.91 12.33
C ILE A 143 -11.68 7.93 11.19
N GLN A 144 -10.43 7.48 11.10
CA GLN A 144 -9.95 6.61 10.02
C GLN A 144 -10.58 5.22 10.10
N THR A 145 -11.73 5.05 9.46
CA THR A 145 -12.37 3.75 9.29
C THR A 145 -11.77 3.09 8.05
N PHE A 146 -11.32 1.83 8.17
CA PHE A 146 -10.65 1.07 7.11
C PHE A 146 -9.26 1.59 6.71
N ALA A 147 -8.51 2.18 7.64
CA ALA A 147 -7.24 2.85 7.35
C ALA A 147 -6.24 1.97 6.55
N ASP A 148 -6.11 0.69 6.93
CA ASP A 148 -5.27 -0.29 6.24
C ASP A 148 -5.74 -0.60 4.82
N ASP A 149 -7.06 -0.77 4.62
CA ASP A 149 -7.63 -1.07 3.31
C ASP A 149 -7.46 0.12 2.35
N ILE A 150 -7.62 1.34 2.86
CA ILE A 150 -7.42 2.58 2.10
C ILE A 150 -5.95 2.65 1.66
N LEU A 151 -5.00 2.48 2.59
CA LEU A 151 -3.58 2.46 2.25
C LEU A 151 -3.26 1.38 1.22
N LEU A 152 -3.82 0.17 1.39
CA LEU A 152 -3.63 -0.94 0.47
C LEU A 152 -4.18 -0.64 -0.93
N ALA A 153 -5.32 0.05 -1.04
CA ALA A 153 -5.87 0.51 -2.32
C ALA A 153 -4.93 1.53 -2.99
N LEU A 154 -4.39 2.49 -2.22
CA LEU A 154 -3.43 3.48 -2.72
C LEU A 154 -2.14 2.80 -3.21
N LEU A 155 -1.63 1.80 -2.50
CA LEU A 155 -0.44 1.04 -2.88
C LEU A 155 -0.64 0.23 -4.17
N ARG A 156 -1.85 -0.32 -4.39
CA ARG A 156 -2.17 -1.20 -5.53
C ARG A 156 -2.61 -0.48 -6.80
N ARG A 157 -2.90 0.82 -6.74
CA ARG A 157 -3.42 1.56 -7.91
C ARG A 157 -2.45 1.55 -9.09
N ARG A 158 -1.15 1.52 -8.81
CA ARG A 158 -0.10 1.63 -9.83
C ARG A 158 -0.01 0.39 -10.71
N ASP A 159 -0.18 -0.79 -10.12
CA ASP A 159 -0.19 -2.06 -10.86
C ASP A 159 -1.27 -2.06 -11.97
N ARG A 160 -2.26 -1.16 -11.85
CA ARG A 160 -3.46 -1.12 -12.69
C ARG A 160 -3.52 0.07 -13.60
N SER A 161 -3.03 1.23 -13.17
CA SER A 161 -3.21 2.48 -13.92
C SER A 161 -2.59 2.42 -15.32
N GLY A 162 -1.65 1.49 -15.60
CA GLY A 162 -0.95 1.44 -16.89
C GLY A 162 -0.28 2.77 -17.24
N SER A 163 -0.26 3.72 -16.30
CA SER A 163 0.24 5.07 -16.46
C SER A 163 1.74 4.93 -16.63
N PHE A 164 2.14 4.90 -17.89
CA PHE A 164 3.49 4.86 -18.40
C PHE A 164 4.39 6.02 -17.93
N LYS A 165 3.92 6.86 -16.99
CA LYS A 165 4.53 8.15 -16.65
C LYS A 165 4.84 8.38 -15.18
N LEU A 166 4.45 7.51 -14.24
CA LEU A 166 4.73 7.76 -12.81
C LEU A 166 5.76 6.75 -12.29
N GLU A 167 7.00 7.20 -12.06
CA GLU A 167 8.04 6.37 -11.46
C GLU A 167 7.64 5.92 -10.04
N LEU A 168 8.18 4.80 -9.53
CA LEU A 168 7.83 4.32 -8.18
C LEU A 168 8.26 5.31 -7.09
N GLY A 169 9.28 6.13 -7.41
CA GLY A 169 9.75 7.25 -6.61
C GLY A 169 8.86 8.51 -6.67
N ASP A 170 7.93 8.63 -7.62
CA ASP A 170 7.13 9.87 -7.76
C ASP A 170 5.74 9.76 -7.15
N ASP A 171 5.29 8.54 -6.85
CA ASP A 171 3.95 8.33 -6.31
C ASP A 171 3.86 8.62 -4.80
N THR A 172 3.56 9.85 -4.41
CA THR A 172 3.62 10.33 -3.02
C THR A 172 2.36 10.09 -2.20
N LEU A 173 1.22 9.80 -2.81
CA LEU A 173 -0.06 9.74 -2.07
C LEU A 173 -0.12 8.64 -1.00
N PRO A 174 0.47 7.42 -1.13
CA PRO A 174 0.43 6.43 -0.06
C PRO A 174 1.24 6.92 1.15
N MET A 175 2.36 7.61 0.90
CA MET A 175 3.16 8.24 1.95
C MET A 175 2.43 9.42 2.60
N ALA A 176 1.78 10.28 1.81
CA ALA A 176 0.99 11.39 2.32
C ALA A 176 -0.16 10.88 3.22
N TYR A 177 -0.87 9.86 2.77
CA TYR A 177 -1.91 9.21 3.57
C TYR A 177 -1.33 8.58 4.84
N PHE A 178 -0.24 7.81 4.74
CA PHE A 178 0.40 7.18 5.90
C PHE A 178 0.79 8.21 6.97
N ASN A 179 1.42 9.32 6.57
CA ASN A 179 1.89 10.35 7.50
C ASN A 179 0.74 11.15 8.16
N CYS A 180 -0.42 11.25 7.51
CA CYS A 180 -1.55 12.03 8.04
C CYS A 180 -2.57 11.16 8.79
N ALA A 181 -2.86 9.97 8.28
CA ALA A 181 -3.89 9.07 8.80
C ALA A 181 -3.35 8.06 9.82
N ASP A 182 -2.02 7.85 9.87
CA ASP A 182 -1.33 6.90 10.75
C ASP A 182 -2.04 5.54 10.84
N PRO A 183 -2.18 4.83 9.69
CA PRO A 183 -2.87 3.54 9.68
C PRO A 183 -2.14 2.54 10.59
N PRO A 184 -2.86 1.68 11.33
CA PRO A 184 -2.26 0.80 12.33
C PRO A 184 -1.40 -0.31 11.71
N LEU A 185 -1.64 -0.64 10.43
CA LEU A 185 -0.96 -1.71 9.69
C LEU A 185 -1.13 -3.07 10.39
N GLU A 186 -2.36 -3.41 10.76
CA GLU A 186 -2.75 -4.69 11.36
C GLU A 186 -2.62 -5.85 10.37
N GLY A 187 -2.88 -5.60 9.08
CA GLY A 187 -2.78 -6.60 8.04
C GLY A 187 -1.34 -6.90 7.60
N GLU A 188 -0.97 -8.18 7.55
CA GLU A 188 0.33 -8.60 7.00
C GLU A 188 0.51 -8.15 5.55
N ALA A 189 -0.55 -8.26 4.75
CA ALA A 189 -0.53 -7.85 3.35
C ALA A 189 -0.23 -6.35 3.18
N VAL A 190 -0.81 -5.48 4.02
CA VAL A 190 -0.55 -4.04 3.94
C VAL A 190 0.86 -3.71 4.39
N ARG A 191 1.38 -4.35 5.45
CA ARG A 191 2.77 -4.17 5.91
C ARG A 191 3.78 -4.52 4.83
N ILE A 192 3.60 -5.67 4.18
CA ILE A 192 4.52 -6.12 3.11
C ILE A 192 4.47 -5.16 1.93
N GLN A 193 3.28 -4.77 1.48
CA GLN A 193 3.13 -3.86 0.34
C GLN A 193 3.69 -2.46 0.66
N PHE A 194 3.47 -1.97 1.87
CA PHE A 194 4.02 -0.70 2.32
C PHE A 194 5.55 -0.75 2.43
N THR A 195 6.09 -1.85 2.95
CA THR A 195 7.55 -2.07 3.01
C THR A 195 8.17 -2.04 1.62
N LYS A 196 7.55 -2.73 0.65
CA LYS A 196 8.00 -2.71 -0.75
C LYS A 196 7.92 -1.30 -1.35
N TYR A 197 6.87 -0.56 -1.03
CA TYR A 197 6.74 0.83 -1.46
C TYR A 197 7.84 1.72 -0.88
N MET A 198 8.14 1.62 0.42
CA MET A 198 9.20 2.41 1.05
C MET A 198 10.60 2.02 0.57
N ALA A 199 10.86 0.72 0.36
CA ALA A 199 12.17 0.21 -0.06
C ALA A 199 12.65 0.74 -1.42
N VAL A 200 11.72 1.17 -2.29
CA VAL A 200 12.08 1.80 -3.58
C VAL A 200 12.26 3.30 -3.46
N ARG A 201 12.04 3.87 -2.29
CA ARG A 201 12.24 5.30 -2.02
C ARG A 201 13.49 5.54 -1.19
N ASN A 202 13.66 4.72 -0.16
CA ASN A 202 14.78 4.82 0.77
C ASN A 202 14.98 3.49 1.50
N VAL A 203 16.07 2.80 1.22
CA VAL A 203 16.39 1.49 1.83
C VAL A 203 16.70 1.64 3.32
N SER A 204 17.43 2.68 3.73
CA SER A 204 17.83 2.92 5.13
C SER A 204 16.66 3.27 6.02
N GLU A 205 15.80 4.18 5.55
CA GLU A 205 14.58 4.57 6.27
C GLU A 205 13.65 3.37 6.43
N THR A 206 13.50 2.56 5.37
CA THR A 206 12.71 1.33 5.45
C THR A 206 13.30 0.36 6.47
N TYR A 207 14.62 0.19 6.50
CA TYR A 207 15.28 -0.66 7.49
C TYR A 207 15.02 -0.19 8.92
N HIS A 208 15.19 1.11 9.20
CA HIS A 208 14.91 1.66 10.53
C HIS A 208 13.43 1.54 10.91
N TRP A 209 12.53 1.72 9.95
CA TRP A 209 11.11 1.49 10.16
C TRP A 209 10.82 0.04 10.49
N ILE A 210 11.43 -0.94 9.80
CA ILE A 210 11.29 -2.37 10.14
C ILE A 210 11.73 -2.63 11.58
N ARG A 211 12.87 -2.09 12.02
CA ARG A 211 13.36 -2.29 13.39
C ARG A 211 12.45 -1.69 14.47
N SER A 212 11.62 -0.71 14.12
CA SER A 212 10.62 -0.16 15.05
C SER A 212 9.42 -1.08 15.26
N ARG A 213 9.26 -2.13 14.43
CA ARG A 213 8.14 -3.08 14.49
C ARG A 213 8.43 -4.22 15.49
N PRO A 214 7.39 -4.93 15.95
CA PRO A 214 7.55 -6.15 16.75
C PRO A 214 8.42 -7.21 16.08
N GLU A 215 9.28 -7.88 16.85
CA GLU A 215 10.28 -8.85 16.38
C GLU A 215 9.70 -9.98 15.51
N ASN A 216 8.48 -10.43 15.83
CA ASN A 216 7.77 -11.47 15.06
C ASN A 216 7.42 -11.06 13.62
N GLU A 217 7.38 -9.76 13.33
CA GLU A 217 7.11 -9.23 11.99
C GLU A 217 8.40 -8.93 11.22
N GLN A 218 9.48 -8.57 11.92
CA GLN A 218 10.69 -7.98 11.33
C GLN A 218 11.29 -8.84 10.22
N LYS A 219 11.45 -10.15 10.46
CA LYS A 219 12.08 -11.06 9.49
C LYS A 219 11.38 -11.06 8.13
N GLN A 220 10.05 -11.09 8.12
CA GLN A 220 9.29 -11.12 6.88
C GLN A 220 9.36 -9.76 6.14
N LEU A 221 9.36 -8.66 6.89
CA LEU A 221 9.50 -7.33 6.30
C LEU A 221 10.92 -7.11 5.77
N LEU A 222 11.93 -7.66 6.45
CA LEU A 222 13.32 -7.63 6.00
C LEU A 222 13.51 -8.45 4.71
N GLU A 223 12.87 -9.62 4.60
CA GLU A 223 12.77 -10.35 3.33
C GLU A 223 12.19 -9.47 2.21
N ALA A 224 11.09 -8.77 2.49
CA ALA A 224 10.45 -7.88 1.53
C ALA A 224 11.36 -6.68 1.13
N LEU A 225 12.10 -6.11 2.07
CA LEU A 225 13.09 -5.05 1.81
C LEU A 225 14.18 -5.54 0.86
N VAL A 226 14.76 -6.71 1.15
CA VAL A 226 15.85 -7.28 0.35
C VAL A 226 15.35 -7.63 -1.05
N GLU A 227 14.23 -8.37 -1.16
CA GLU A 227 13.63 -8.72 -2.46
C GLU A 227 13.36 -7.47 -3.30
N GLN A 228 12.80 -6.42 -2.68
CA GLN A 228 12.45 -5.19 -3.38
C GLN A 228 13.68 -4.35 -3.76
N THR A 229 14.74 -4.36 -2.95
CA THR A 229 16.01 -3.68 -3.23
C THR A 229 16.60 -4.16 -4.54
N PHE A 230 16.59 -5.47 -4.78
CA PHE A 230 17.09 -6.08 -6.01
C PHE A 230 16.05 -6.17 -7.14
N HIS A 231 14.79 -5.82 -6.86
CA HIS A 231 13.74 -5.87 -7.86
C HIS A 231 14.05 -4.88 -9.00
N THR A 232 14.17 -5.44 -10.20
CA THR A 232 14.33 -4.70 -11.45
C THR A 232 13.00 -4.75 -12.19
N GLY A 233 12.08 -3.86 -11.83
CA GLY A 233 10.81 -3.71 -12.52
C GLY A 233 10.97 -3.08 -13.91
N HIS A 234 9.88 -3.03 -14.68
CA HIS A 234 9.85 -2.40 -16.01
C HIS A 234 10.05 -0.88 -15.99
N GLN A 235 10.00 -0.24 -14.81
CA GLN A 235 10.18 1.19 -14.59
C GLN A 235 11.22 1.37 -13.49
N GLN A 236 12.51 1.26 -13.84
CA GLN A 236 13.58 1.71 -12.95
C GLN A 236 13.42 3.22 -12.78
N SER A 237 13.39 3.70 -11.53
CA SER A 237 13.47 5.13 -11.31
C SER A 237 14.85 5.61 -11.74
N GLU A 238 14.91 6.60 -12.63
CA GLU A 238 16.18 7.20 -13.03
C GLU A 238 16.89 7.86 -11.83
N SER A 239 16.12 8.34 -10.85
CA SER A 239 16.65 9.03 -9.67
C SER A 239 17.20 8.10 -8.58
N TYR A 240 16.75 6.85 -8.50
CA TYR A 240 17.18 5.92 -7.45
C TYR A 240 17.30 4.48 -7.99
N PRO A 241 18.38 4.21 -8.76
CA PRO A 241 18.57 2.94 -9.44
C PRO A 241 18.83 1.79 -8.45
N THR A 242 18.62 0.56 -8.91
CA THR A 242 18.87 -0.68 -8.15
C THR A 242 20.29 -0.77 -7.59
N VAL A 243 21.29 -0.21 -8.29
CA VAL A 243 22.68 -0.22 -7.83
C VAL A 243 22.84 0.62 -6.56
N ASP A 244 22.29 1.83 -6.52
CA ASP A 244 22.40 2.72 -5.35
C ASP A 244 21.67 2.12 -4.15
N ARG A 245 20.50 1.51 -4.40
CA ARG A 245 19.75 0.75 -3.39
C ARG A 245 20.57 -0.42 -2.81
N ALA A 246 21.27 -1.17 -3.68
CA ALA A 246 22.10 -2.29 -3.26
C ALA A 246 23.36 -1.83 -2.49
N VAL A 247 23.94 -0.69 -2.86
CA VAL A 247 25.05 -0.04 -2.14
C VAL A 247 24.60 0.38 -0.74
N GLU A 248 23.41 0.98 -0.64
CA GLU A 248 22.83 1.40 0.63
C GLU A 248 22.53 0.19 1.53
N LEU A 249 21.93 -0.87 0.98
CA LEU A 249 21.70 -2.14 1.67
C LEU A 249 23.02 -2.74 2.21
N ALA A 250 24.09 -2.69 1.43
CA ALA A 250 25.41 -3.17 1.86
C ALA A 250 26.00 -2.35 3.01
N GLY A 251 25.61 -1.07 3.14
CA GLY A 251 26.04 -0.16 4.20
C GLY A 251 25.19 -0.19 5.47
N LEU A 252 24.08 -0.93 5.50
CA LEU A 252 23.19 -0.93 6.66
C LEU A 252 23.82 -1.58 7.91
N PRO A 253 23.51 -1.06 9.11
CA PRO A 253 24.05 -1.56 10.37
C PRO A 253 23.24 -2.74 10.92
N PHE A 254 23.28 -3.88 10.22
CA PHE A 254 22.68 -5.13 10.71
C PHE A 254 23.37 -5.61 11.99
N ASP A 255 22.59 -6.21 12.90
CA ASP A 255 23.16 -6.94 14.03
C ASP A 255 23.74 -8.31 13.61
N GLU A 256 24.34 -9.05 14.55
CA GLU A 256 24.98 -10.33 14.24
C GLU A 256 24.00 -11.41 13.76
N GLU A 257 22.74 -11.36 14.18
CA GLU A 257 21.72 -12.33 13.78
C GLU A 257 21.17 -12.00 12.39
N GLU A 258 20.86 -10.73 12.17
CA GLU A 258 20.48 -10.15 10.88
C GLU A 258 21.57 -10.38 9.82
N GLU A 259 22.84 -10.21 10.18
CA GLU A 259 23.98 -10.43 9.26
C GLU A 259 24.06 -11.89 8.81
N LYS A 260 24.00 -12.83 9.75
CA LYS A 260 23.99 -14.28 9.44
C LYS A 260 22.79 -14.65 8.60
N TRP A 261 21.62 -14.11 8.94
CA TRP A 261 20.40 -14.34 8.19
C TRP A 261 20.47 -13.79 6.77
N LEU A 262 20.97 -12.56 6.58
CA LEU A 262 21.09 -11.94 5.26
C LEU A 262 22.06 -12.72 4.38
N GLU A 263 23.20 -13.13 4.93
CA GLU A 263 24.17 -13.96 4.21
C GLU A 263 23.54 -15.29 3.79
N ALA A 264 22.84 -15.97 4.70
CA ALA A 264 22.10 -17.19 4.37
C ALA A 264 21.01 -16.95 3.31
N PHE A 265 20.24 -15.86 3.41
CA PHE A 265 19.18 -15.53 2.46
C PHE A 265 19.69 -15.23 1.05
N LEU A 266 20.84 -14.55 0.93
CA LEU A 266 21.44 -14.21 -0.36
C LEU A 266 22.28 -15.35 -0.95
N THR A 267 22.76 -16.30 -0.14
CA THR A 267 23.50 -17.47 -0.62
C THR A 267 22.62 -18.71 -0.85
N GLU A 268 21.52 -18.83 -0.12
CA GLU A 268 20.60 -19.97 -0.12
C GLU A 268 19.19 -19.58 -0.61
N GLY A 269 18.40 -20.58 -1.01
CA GLY A 269 16.98 -20.38 -1.31
C GLY A 269 16.67 -19.37 -2.43
N ARG A 270 15.70 -18.49 -2.18
CA ARG A 270 15.14 -17.55 -3.16
C ARG A 270 16.03 -16.33 -3.43
N GLY A 271 16.75 -15.83 -2.41
CA GLY A 271 17.57 -14.63 -2.53
C GLY A 271 18.79 -14.83 -3.43
N ARG A 272 19.31 -16.06 -3.54
CA ARG A 272 20.37 -16.43 -4.51
C ARG A 272 20.00 -16.11 -5.96
N MET A 273 18.71 -16.15 -6.30
CA MET A 273 18.25 -15.88 -7.66
C MET A 273 18.16 -14.38 -7.99
N LEU A 274 18.37 -13.50 -7.00
CA LEU A 274 18.30 -12.06 -7.19
C LEU A 274 19.52 -11.54 -7.94
N PRO A 275 19.35 -10.64 -8.93
CA PRO A 275 20.45 -10.06 -9.67
C PRO A 275 21.29 -9.16 -8.75
N GLY A 276 22.57 -9.47 -8.58
CA GLY A 276 23.48 -8.70 -7.72
C GLY A 276 23.58 -9.17 -6.27
N ALA A 277 22.87 -10.25 -5.88
CA ALA A 277 22.96 -10.82 -4.52
C ALA A 277 24.40 -11.14 -4.11
N GLU A 278 25.16 -11.80 -4.99
CA GLU A 278 26.55 -12.17 -4.71
C GLU A 278 27.48 -10.95 -4.65
N ASP A 279 27.26 -9.96 -5.51
CA ASP A 279 28.02 -8.71 -5.52
C ASP A 279 27.83 -7.95 -4.19
N THR A 280 26.59 -7.90 -3.69
CA THR A 280 26.27 -7.29 -2.40
C THR A 280 26.90 -8.03 -1.22
N ILE A 281 26.95 -9.37 -1.22
CA ILE A 281 27.64 -10.13 -0.17
C ILE A 281 29.14 -9.77 -0.16
N ILE A 282 29.79 -9.73 -1.33
CA ILE A 282 31.21 -9.38 -1.42
C ILE A 282 31.43 -7.95 -0.93
N MET A 283 30.61 -7.00 -1.38
CA MET A 283 30.67 -5.60 -0.95
C MET A 283 30.50 -5.46 0.57
N ARG A 284 29.53 -6.16 1.14
CA ARG A 284 29.23 -6.13 2.57
C ARG A 284 30.35 -6.73 3.42
N ARG A 285 30.92 -7.87 3.02
CA ARG A 285 32.08 -8.46 3.69
C ARG A 285 33.31 -7.54 3.65
N LEU A 286 33.50 -6.81 2.55
CA LEU A 286 34.56 -5.79 2.46
C LEU A 286 34.29 -4.61 3.41
N ALA A 287 33.06 -4.12 3.47
CA ALA A 287 32.65 -3.03 4.37
C ALA A 287 32.83 -3.41 5.86
N ASN A 288 32.49 -4.66 6.21
CA ASN A 288 32.64 -5.19 7.58
C ASN A 288 34.07 -5.63 7.94
N GLY A 289 35.03 -5.53 7.00
CA GLY A 289 36.42 -5.90 7.24
C GLY A 289 36.71 -7.42 7.23
N ASN A 290 35.78 -8.24 6.74
CA ASN A 290 35.91 -9.70 6.62
C ASN A 290 36.73 -10.08 5.37
N PHE A 291 37.94 -9.53 5.25
CA PHE A 291 38.82 -9.67 4.08
C PHE A 291 39.27 -11.10 3.79
N ARG A 292 39.35 -11.95 4.83
CA ARG A 292 39.74 -13.36 4.70
C ARG A 292 38.71 -14.18 3.94
N ASP A 293 37.44 -13.98 4.25
CA ASP A 293 36.34 -14.70 3.60
C ASP A 293 36.22 -14.29 2.13
N VAL A 294 36.42 -13.00 1.85
CA VAL A 294 36.49 -12.48 0.47
C VAL A 294 37.66 -13.10 -0.30
N ALA A 295 38.82 -13.22 0.32
CA ALA A 295 40.00 -13.86 -0.25
C ALA A 295 39.78 -15.38 -0.49
N GLY A 296 39.20 -16.10 0.46
CA GLY A 296 38.99 -17.55 0.36
C GLY A 296 37.95 -17.96 -0.70
N GLN A 297 37.02 -17.08 -1.04
CA GLN A 297 35.89 -17.42 -1.92
C GLN A 297 36.30 -17.62 -3.40
N LYS A 298 35.73 -18.65 -4.02
CA LYS A 298 35.68 -18.82 -5.48
C LYS A 298 34.34 -18.31 -6.00
N GLY A 299 34.19 -16.99 -6.13
CA GLY A 299 32.99 -16.38 -6.73
C GLY A 299 33.14 -16.20 -8.26
N PRO A 300 32.03 -15.98 -9.00
CA PRO A 300 32.05 -15.72 -10.42
C PRO A 300 32.81 -14.43 -10.72
N LYS A 301 33.36 -14.37 -11.92
CA LYS A 301 33.98 -13.17 -12.46
C LYS A 301 32.83 -12.19 -12.70
N GLY A 302 32.51 -11.35 -11.72
CA GLY A 302 31.48 -10.33 -11.88
C GLY A 302 31.67 -9.52 -13.15
N ARG A 303 30.65 -8.77 -13.56
CA ARG A 303 30.72 -7.96 -14.78
C ARG A 303 31.91 -7.01 -14.70
N LYS A 304 32.70 -6.92 -15.78
CA LYS A 304 33.81 -5.98 -15.85
C LYS A 304 33.25 -4.57 -15.97
N ILE A 305 33.52 -3.72 -14.98
CA ILE A 305 33.15 -2.31 -14.95
C ILE A 305 34.45 -1.51 -14.91
N ASP A 306 34.69 -0.67 -15.91
CA ASP A 306 35.88 0.21 -16.00
C ASP A 306 37.23 -0.47 -15.78
N GLY A 307 37.40 -1.70 -16.28
CA GLY A 307 38.65 -2.44 -16.11
C GLY A 307 38.77 -3.23 -14.82
N VAL A 308 37.85 -3.01 -13.87
CA VAL A 308 37.82 -3.67 -12.55
C VAL A 308 36.83 -4.83 -12.56
N THR A 309 37.17 -5.88 -11.83
CA THR A 309 36.35 -7.08 -11.65
C THR A 309 36.51 -7.56 -10.22
N TRP A 310 35.52 -8.24 -9.65
CA TRP A 310 35.63 -8.82 -8.30
C TRP A 310 36.85 -9.73 -8.12
N ASP A 311 37.29 -10.42 -9.18
CA ASP A 311 38.55 -11.17 -9.17
C ASP A 311 39.78 -10.28 -8.95
N LEU A 312 39.83 -9.12 -9.60
CA LEU A 312 40.92 -8.17 -9.45
C LEU A 312 40.94 -7.62 -8.01
N LEU A 313 39.77 -7.26 -7.48
CA LEU A 313 39.62 -6.78 -6.11
C LEU A 313 39.99 -7.86 -5.10
N ARG A 314 39.51 -9.10 -5.26
CA ARG A 314 39.87 -10.25 -4.42
C ARG A 314 41.37 -10.52 -4.44
N ASN A 315 42.00 -10.47 -5.62
CA ASN A 315 43.44 -10.63 -5.74
C ASN A 315 44.22 -9.48 -5.08
N GLY A 316 43.70 -8.25 -5.16
CA GLY A 316 44.23 -7.10 -4.43
C GLY A 316 44.17 -7.33 -2.91
N VAL A 317 43.02 -7.76 -2.39
CA VAL A 317 42.82 -8.07 -0.96
C VAL A 317 43.75 -9.20 -0.51
N LYS A 318 43.86 -10.30 -1.28
CA LYS A 318 44.80 -11.40 -1.01
C LYS A 318 46.23 -10.92 -0.88
N ARG A 319 46.68 -10.08 -1.81
CA ARG A 319 48.03 -9.51 -1.79
C ARG A 319 48.23 -8.55 -0.62
N GLY A 320 47.21 -7.76 -0.29
CA GLY A 320 47.22 -6.80 0.82
C GLY A 320 47.17 -7.44 2.20
N LEU A 321 46.56 -8.61 2.35
CA LEU A 321 46.54 -9.38 3.60
C LEU A 321 47.95 -9.85 4.01
N GLY A 322 48.84 -10.13 3.05
CA GLY A 322 50.22 -10.52 3.33
C GLY A 322 50.30 -11.68 4.34
N PRO A 323 51.26 -11.69 5.30
CA PRO A 323 51.39 -12.74 6.31
C PRO A 323 50.22 -12.81 7.32
N ARG A 324 49.29 -11.84 7.32
CA ARG A 324 48.08 -11.86 8.17
C ARG A 324 47.00 -12.80 7.66
N SER A 325 47.24 -13.52 6.55
CA SER A 325 46.38 -14.62 6.14
C SER A 325 46.35 -15.75 7.17
N ASP A 326 47.43 -15.92 7.96
CA ASP A 326 47.70 -17.12 8.74
C ASP A 326 47.48 -16.94 10.27
N GLU A 327 47.22 -15.72 10.74
CA GLU A 327 46.97 -15.46 12.18
C GLU A 327 45.53 -15.85 12.56
N GLU A 328 45.29 -16.97 13.24
CA GLU A 328 43.94 -17.32 13.74
C GLU A 328 43.30 -16.17 14.55
N ARG A 329 41.96 -16.06 14.49
CA ARG A 329 41.19 -15.08 15.30
C ARG A 329 41.65 -15.20 16.76
N ILE A 330 42.38 -14.21 17.25
CA ILE A 330 42.55 -14.04 18.69
C ILE A 330 41.16 -13.67 19.19
N GLN A 331 40.46 -14.65 19.80
CA GLN A 331 39.23 -14.40 20.54
C GLN A 331 39.57 -13.44 21.68
N ILE A 332 39.01 -12.24 21.63
CA ILE A 332 38.95 -11.31 22.78
C ILE A 332 37.52 -11.35 23.29
#